data_AF-A0A5C8ZUZ7-F1
#
_entry.id   AF-A0A5C8ZUZ7-F1
#
_cell.length_a   1.000
_cell.length_b   1.000
_cell.length_c   1.000
_cell.angle_alpha   90.00
_cell.angle_beta   90.00
_cell.angle_gamma   90.00
#
_symmetry.space_group_name_H-M   'P 1'
#
loop_
_entity.id
_entity.type
_entity.pdbx_description
1 polymer ?
#
loop_
_entity_poly.entity_id
_entity_poly.type
_entity_poly.pdbx_seq_one_letter_code
_entity_poly.pdbx_strand_id
1 'polypeptide(L)'
;MPFRCKPERLLTRTLGTLLLAGTLCEPVLAQGTENLKLPNLGEASTSLFSTEYEHQLGRTWLRIFRSQVPTVDDPLLHEYLENLIYELVTHSQLKDRRIELVVVDNASINAFAVPGGVIGVNNGLLMYAQTEDELATVLAHEIAHLSQRHFSRRVEFQKNQQPLNLAAMLAGFVLLAAGGGEAGMAALSAAQAAAQDSALRYSRSNEAEADRVGMQTLADAGFDPHAAPAMFERMLQATRYAGGNRVPEFLRTHPLSENRIADTRNRARLYPEQPAETSLNYQLMRARVVNQLANTPEEAVQKFRSELDGNSRSHEAAQYGLVMALTEAGRTDEAALELDGIWSKDPSRLEYIIADAEIDIARNEPGKAAEKLAQRLKRSPGNHPLTMTYARALMRNQQAHVAEEVLVEQSKRKANDPGLWYLLAEVQGLSGNIVGLHQSRAEFFILNGILDEAEKQLNYALKLATQDYPTTAKIQQRLRDVADLREQMEG
;
A
#
# COMPACT_ATOMS: atom_id res chain seq x y z
N MET A 1 -30.51 49.04 -62.96
CA MET A 1 -29.37 48.47 -63.72
C MET A 1 -28.83 49.53 -64.67
N PRO A 2 -27.56 49.52 -65.10
CA PRO A 2 -26.50 48.53 -64.83
C PRO A 2 -25.43 49.04 -63.82
N PHE A 3 -24.14 48.72 -64.04
CA PHE A 3 -23.06 48.60 -63.03
C PHE A 3 -21.77 49.39 -63.36
N ARG A 4 -20.90 49.53 -62.33
CA ARG A 4 -19.41 49.35 -62.28
C ARG A 4 -18.41 50.54 -62.34
N CYS A 5 -17.39 50.40 -61.47
CA CYS A 5 -15.97 50.84 -61.48
C CYS A 5 -15.62 52.35 -61.48
N LYS A 6 -14.87 52.90 -60.50
CA LYS A 6 -13.42 52.73 -60.12
C LYS A 6 -12.41 53.24 -61.18
N PRO A 7 -11.18 53.70 -60.81
CA PRO A 7 -10.60 54.04 -59.48
C PRO A 7 -10.02 55.50 -59.49
N GLU A 8 -8.80 55.99 -59.12
CA GLU A 8 -7.47 55.56 -58.61
C GLU A 8 -6.72 56.76 -57.92
N ARG A 9 -5.92 56.51 -56.85
CA ARG A 9 -4.61 57.17 -56.44
C ARG A 9 -4.50 58.70 -56.12
N LEU A 10 -3.50 59.25 -55.38
CA LEU A 10 -2.51 58.79 -54.33
C LEU A 10 -1.83 60.03 -53.65
N LEU A 11 -1.52 59.95 -52.34
CA LEU A 11 -0.35 60.57 -51.62
C LEU A 11 -0.17 62.12 -51.62
N THR A 12 0.55 62.79 -50.69
CA THR A 12 1.35 62.39 -49.50
C THR A 12 1.34 63.49 -48.39
N ARG A 13 1.53 63.07 -47.12
CA ARG A 13 2.38 63.63 -46.01
C ARG A 13 2.96 65.07 -46.11
N THR A 14 3.25 65.86 -45.04
CA THR A 14 3.10 65.88 -43.55
C THR A 14 3.54 67.30 -43.07
N LEU A 15 3.41 67.80 -41.83
CA LEU A 15 2.97 67.30 -40.50
C LEU A 15 1.94 68.36 -39.93
N GLY A 16 1.71 68.69 -38.65
CA GLY A 16 2.17 68.25 -37.32
C GLY A 16 1.88 69.30 -36.24
N THR A 17 1.16 68.96 -35.15
CA THR A 17 0.62 69.97 -34.21
C THR A 17 0.53 69.48 -32.76
N LEU A 18 0.76 70.39 -31.80
CA LEU A 18 0.45 70.32 -30.35
C LEU A 18 -0.22 71.65 -29.95
N LEU A 19 -1.00 71.81 -28.86
CA LEU A 19 -1.74 70.88 -27.99
C LEU A 19 -2.60 71.75 -27.04
N LEU A 20 -3.87 71.39 -26.77
CA LEU A 20 -4.56 71.57 -25.47
C LEU A 20 -5.94 70.90 -25.53
N ALA A 21 -6.46 70.47 -24.38
CA ALA A 21 -7.63 69.59 -24.30
C ALA A 21 -8.66 70.08 -23.27
N GLY A 22 -9.91 69.65 -23.43
CA GLY A 22 -10.99 69.87 -22.46
C GLY A 22 -12.00 68.72 -22.49
N THR A 23 -12.29 68.19 -21.30
CA THR A 23 -13.51 67.43 -20.91
C THR A 23 -14.17 66.50 -21.93
N LEU A 24 -14.14 65.19 -21.63
CA LEU A 24 -15.35 64.40 -21.38
C LEU A 24 -14.99 63.15 -20.56
N CYS A 25 -15.97 62.56 -19.86
CA CYS A 25 -15.75 61.42 -18.98
C CYS A 25 -16.53 60.20 -19.49
N GLU A 26 -15.81 59.14 -19.85
CA GLU A 26 -16.38 57.83 -20.21
C GLU A 26 -15.93 56.76 -19.19
N PRO A 27 -16.72 55.69 -18.98
CA PRO A 27 -16.39 54.67 -17.99
C PRO A 27 -15.27 53.76 -18.49
N VAL A 28 -14.07 53.91 -17.92
CA VAL A 28 -12.96 52.97 -18.13
C VAL A 28 -13.33 51.61 -17.54
N LEU A 29 -13.56 50.63 -18.42
CA LEU A 29 -13.74 49.23 -18.02
C LEU A 29 -12.47 48.72 -17.32
N ALA A 30 -12.64 48.10 -16.16
CA ALA A 30 -11.53 47.59 -15.37
C ALA A 30 -10.86 46.38 -16.07
N GLN A 31 -9.65 46.58 -16.60
CA GLN A 31 -8.71 45.52 -16.92
C GLN A 31 -7.57 45.57 -15.89
N GLY A 32 -7.49 44.58 -14.99
CA GLY A 32 -6.53 44.63 -13.89
C GLY A 32 -6.58 43.48 -12.87
N THR A 33 -7.11 42.30 -13.24
CA THR A 33 -7.12 41.12 -12.36
C THR A 33 -6.74 39.87 -13.14
N GLU A 34 -5.45 39.69 -13.42
CA GLU A 34 -4.95 38.42 -13.94
C GLU A 34 -4.98 37.33 -12.86
N ASN A 35 -5.68 36.23 -13.14
CA ASN A 35 -5.41 34.88 -12.66
C ASN A 35 -5.23 34.64 -11.14
N LEU A 36 -5.89 35.41 -10.27
CA LEU A 36 -6.27 34.90 -8.95
C LEU A 36 -7.45 33.91 -9.08
N LYS A 37 -7.14 32.68 -9.52
CA LYS A 37 -8.06 31.55 -9.42
C LYS A 37 -8.25 31.19 -7.94
N LEU A 38 -9.25 31.79 -7.31
CA LEU A 38 -9.76 31.32 -6.02
C LEU A 38 -10.19 29.84 -6.17
N PRO A 39 -9.75 28.93 -5.28
CA PRO A 39 -10.20 27.53 -5.32
C PRO A 39 -11.73 27.45 -5.12
N ASN A 40 -12.43 26.69 -5.97
CA ASN A 40 -13.86 26.46 -5.76
C ASN A 40 -14.06 25.39 -4.66
N LEU A 41 -14.14 25.85 -3.41
CA LEU A 41 -14.16 25.01 -2.21
C LEU A 41 -15.37 24.07 -2.10
N GLY A 42 -16.43 24.25 -2.91
CA GLY A 42 -17.62 23.37 -2.92
C GLY A 42 -17.56 22.24 -3.94
N GLU A 43 -17.17 22.55 -5.20
CA GLU A 43 -17.07 21.54 -6.27
C GLU A 43 -15.83 20.64 -6.13
N ALA A 44 -14.76 21.16 -5.52
CA ALA A 44 -13.48 20.46 -5.41
C ALA A 44 -13.49 19.26 -4.44
N SER A 45 -14.56 19.07 -3.64
CA SER A 45 -14.76 17.90 -2.78
C SER A 45 -15.83 16.95 -3.34
N THR A 46 -16.92 17.49 -3.87
CA THR A 46 -18.11 16.73 -4.34
C THR A 46 -17.99 16.13 -5.74
N SER A 47 -16.95 16.49 -6.50
CA SER A 47 -16.63 15.81 -7.77
C SER A 47 -16.17 14.37 -7.54
N LEU A 48 -16.67 13.43 -8.36
CA LEU A 48 -16.19 12.04 -8.46
C LEU A 48 -14.69 11.90 -8.80
N PHE A 49 -14.04 13.01 -9.16
CA PHE A 49 -12.62 13.10 -9.49
C PHE A 49 -11.84 14.02 -8.51
N SER A 50 -12.40 14.30 -7.32
CA SER A 50 -11.65 14.95 -6.24
C SER A 50 -10.67 13.97 -5.59
N THR A 51 -9.56 14.48 -5.06
CA THR A 51 -8.59 13.66 -4.30
C THR A 51 -9.19 13.14 -2.99
N GLU A 52 -10.16 13.86 -2.42
CA GLU A 52 -10.82 13.46 -1.18
C GLU A 52 -11.87 12.37 -1.41
N TYR A 53 -12.63 12.45 -2.50
CA TYR A 53 -13.50 11.35 -2.91
C TYR A 53 -12.69 10.10 -3.26
N GLU A 54 -11.57 10.24 -3.97
CA GLU A 54 -10.64 9.13 -4.21
C GLU A 54 -10.06 8.55 -2.92
N HIS A 55 -9.77 9.37 -1.91
CA HIS A 55 -9.31 8.91 -0.60
C HIS A 55 -10.39 8.10 0.13
N GLN A 56 -11.61 8.61 0.21
CA GLN A 56 -12.75 7.95 0.84
C GLN A 56 -13.09 6.63 0.13
N LEU A 57 -13.14 6.64 -1.21
CA LEU A 57 -13.32 5.45 -2.04
C LEU A 57 -12.25 4.38 -1.77
N GLY A 58 -10.99 4.79 -1.60
CA GLY A 58 -9.89 3.92 -1.20
C GLY A 58 -10.07 3.32 0.20
N ARG A 59 -10.49 4.13 1.19
CA ARG A 59 -10.78 3.63 2.55
C ARG A 59 -11.92 2.61 2.54
N THR A 60 -13.01 2.89 1.82
CA THR A 60 -14.16 1.98 1.67
C THR A 60 -13.74 0.67 0.99
N TRP A 61 -12.98 0.75 -0.12
CA TRP A 61 -12.46 -0.43 -0.79
C TRP A 61 -11.58 -1.28 0.13
N LEU A 62 -10.67 -0.66 0.89
CA LEU A 62 -9.76 -1.37 1.79
C LEU A 62 -10.51 -2.13 2.91
N ARG A 63 -11.61 -1.59 3.44
CA ARG A 63 -12.49 -2.30 4.39
C ARG A 63 -13.14 -3.53 3.76
N ILE A 64 -13.66 -3.40 2.54
CA ILE A 64 -14.30 -4.51 1.80
C ILE A 64 -13.26 -5.58 1.42
N PHE A 65 -12.05 -5.17 1.03
CA PHE A 65 -10.95 -6.07 0.71
C PHE A 65 -10.50 -6.89 1.94
N ARG A 66 -10.26 -6.22 3.07
CA ARG A 66 -9.90 -6.86 4.35
C ARG A 66 -11.01 -7.78 4.92
N SER A 67 -12.26 -7.65 4.47
CA SER A 67 -13.34 -8.56 4.88
C SER A 67 -13.39 -9.86 4.06
N GLN A 68 -12.66 -9.93 2.93
CA GLN A 68 -12.73 -11.04 1.95
C GLN A 68 -11.39 -11.72 1.70
N VAL A 69 -10.26 -11.05 1.95
CA VAL A 69 -8.92 -11.51 1.57
C VAL A 69 -8.00 -11.62 2.80
N PRO A 70 -7.32 -12.76 3.01
CA PRO A 70 -6.34 -12.93 4.08
C PRO A 70 -5.18 -11.92 4.00
N THR A 71 -4.81 -11.35 5.15
CA THR A 71 -3.71 -10.39 5.28
C THR A 71 -2.72 -10.83 6.36
N VAL A 72 -1.45 -10.52 6.16
CA VAL A 72 -0.36 -10.86 7.09
C VAL A 72 -0.35 -9.90 8.30
N ASP A 73 -0.27 -10.42 9.53
CA ASP A 73 0.04 -9.62 10.75
C ASP A 73 1.52 -9.77 11.11
N ASP A 74 2.37 -9.07 10.35
CA ASP A 74 3.81 -8.98 10.60
C ASP A 74 4.24 -7.50 10.62
N PRO A 75 4.40 -6.91 11.82
CA PRO A 75 4.84 -5.52 11.98
C PRO A 75 6.23 -5.22 11.37
N LEU A 76 7.16 -6.18 11.34
CA LEU A 76 8.49 -5.98 10.72
C LEU A 76 8.35 -5.84 9.21
N LEU A 77 7.60 -6.74 8.59
CA LEU A 77 7.33 -6.70 7.15
C LEU A 77 6.55 -5.45 6.75
N HIS A 78 5.60 -5.00 7.59
CA HIS A 78 4.91 -3.74 7.39
C HIS A 78 5.83 -2.52 7.53
N GLU A 79 6.61 -2.41 8.60
CA GLU A 79 7.52 -1.26 8.80
C GLU A 79 8.57 -1.18 7.68
N TYR A 80 9.08 -2.32 7.19
CA TYR A 80 9.95 -2.36 6.01
C TYR A 80 9.25 -1.88 4.72
N LEU A 81 8.08 -2.44 4.39
CA LEU A 81 7.35 -2.09 3.15
C LEU A 81 6.82 -0.65 3.19
N GLU A 82 6.36 -0.15 4.34
CA GLU A 82 5.97 1.24 4.53
C GLU A 82 7.14 2.19 4.27
N ASN A 83 8.34 1.89 4.80
CA ASN A 83 9.53 2.71 4.59
C ASN A 83 9.97 2.72 3.11
N LEU A 84 10.02 1.54 2.46
CA LEU A 84 10.37 1.42 1.04
C LEU A 84 9.38 2.17 0.14
N ILE A 85 8.07 2.06 0.43
CA ILE A 85 7.03 2.80 -0.29
C ILE A 85 7.14 4.31 -0.01
N TYR A 86 7.44 4.73 1.22
CA TYR A 86 7.61 6.15 1.57
C TYR A 86 8.79 6.80 0.83
N GLU A 87 9.91 6.10 0.68
CA GLU A 87 11.07 6.56 -0.07
C GLU A 87 10.72 6.77 -1.55
N LEU A 88 10.17 5.73 -2.19
CA LEU A 88 9.71 5.79 -3.58
C LEU A 88 8.65 6.89 -3.79
N VAL A 89 7.67 7.01 -2.90
CA VAL A 89 6.65 8.07 -2.96
C VAL A 89 7.25 9.47 -2.79
N THR A 90 8.30 9.61 -1.99
CA THR A 90 8.98 10.88 -1.76
C THR A 90 9.64 11.42 -3.02
N HIS A 91 10.19 10.52 -3.86
CA HIS A 91 10.83 10.84 -5.14
C HIS A 91 9.86 10.77 -6.34
N SER A 92 8.66 10.20 -6.15
CA SER A 92 7.63 10.10 -7.18
C SER A 92 6.91 11.41 -7.50
N GLN A 93 6.18 11.40 -8.63
CA GLN A 93 5.25 12.46 -9.03
C GLN A 93 3.91 12.47 -8.26
N LEU A 94 3.76 11.66 -7.20
CA LEU A 94 2.51 11.54 -6.44
C LEU A 94 2.24 12.77 -5.56
N LYS A 95 1.04 13.35 -5.73
CA LYS A 95 0.61 14.59 -5.07
C LYS A 95 -0.08 14.37 -3.72
N ASP A 96 -1.01 13.43 -3.64
CA ASP A 96 -1.61 13.03 -2.37
C ASP A 96 -0.81 11.85 -1.81
N ARG A 97 -0.05 12.11 -0.76
CA ARG A 97 0.87 11.14 -0.13
C ARG A 97 0.25 10.42 1.08
N ARG A 98 -1.09 10.42 1.20
CA ARG A 98 -1.84 9.59 2.16
C ARG A 98 -1.86 8.12 1.72
N ILE A 99 -0.70 7.47 1.86
CA ILE A 99 -0.51 6.05 1.52
C ILE A 99 -0.95 5.15 2.67
N GLU A 100 -1.60 4.04 2.36
CA GLU A 100 -1.74 2.91 3.29
C GLU A 100 -1.46 1.57 2.60
N LEU A 101 -0.74 0.71 3.34
CA LEU A 101 -0.33 -0.62 2.92
C LEU A 101 -1.39 -1.68 3.29
N VAL A 102 -1.51 -2.71 2.47
CA VAL A 102 -2.03 -4.02 2.87
C VAL A 102 -1.12 -5.13 2.36
N VAL A 103 -0.58 -5.94 3.27
CA VAL A 103 0.17 -7.15 2.89
C VAL A 103 -0.80 -8.33 2.83
N VAL A 104 -0.97 -8.88 1.64
CA VAL A 104 -1.85 -10.02 1.35
C VAL A 104 -1.09 -11.31 1.60
N ASP A 105 -1.72 -12.27 2.27
CA ASP A 105 -1.16 -13.61 2.44
C ASP A 105 -1.49 -14.48 1.22
N ASN A 106 -0.59 -14.49 0.25
CA ASN A 106 -0.74 -15.16 -1.04
C ASN A 106 0.64 -15.37 -1.69
N ALA A 107 1.04 -16.62 -1.90
CA ALA A 107 2.32 -16.98 -2.51
C ALA A 107 2.48 -16.53 -3.99
N SER A 108 1.44 -15.99 -4.63
CA SER A 108 1.47 -15.51 -6.02
C SER A 108 2.17 -14.16 -6.16
N ILE A 109 2.81 -13.92 -7.31
CA ILE A 109 3.29 -12.58 -7.69
C ILE A 109 2.09 -11.65 -7.89
N ASN A 110 1.85 -10.76 -6.93
CA ASN A 110 0.98 -9.60 -7.12
C ASN A 110 1.41 -8.38 -6.31
N ALA A 111 1.10 -7.22 -6.84
CA ALA A 111 0.95 -5.95 -6.14
C ALA A 111 -0.08 -5.12 -6.92
N PHE A 112 -0.72 -4.16 -6.26
CA PHE A 112 -1.74 -3.32 -6.89
C PHE A 112 -1.86 -1.95 -6.22
N ALA A 113 -2.24 -0.95 -6.99
CA ALA A 113 -2.73 0.32 -6.48
C ALA A 113 -4.23 0.53 -6.79
N VAL A 114 -4.97 1.01 -5.79
CA VAL A 114 -6.34 1.53 -5.98
C VAL A 114 -6.43 2.98 -5.46
N PRO A 115 -7.51 3.74 -5.74
CA PRO A 115 -7.61 5.14 -5.36
C PRO A 115 -7.32 5.43 -3.89
N GLY A 116 -6.97 6.67 -3.60
CA GLY A 116 -6.83 7.10 -2.21
C GLY A 116 -5.57 6.62 -1.51
N GLY A 117 -4.55 6.20 -2.28
CA GLY A 117 -3.23 5.81 -1.78
C GLY A 117 -3.15 4.40 -1.21
N VAL A 118 -4.13 3.53 -1.46
CA VAL A 118 -4.03 2.12 -1.06
C VAL A 118 -3.07 1.39 -2.00
N ILE A 119 -2.00 0.81 -1.44
CA ILE A 119 -1.08 -0.09 -2.13
C ILE A 119 -1.16 -1.46 -1.46
N GLY A 120 -1.46 -2.49 -2.26
CA GLY A 120 -1.44 -3.88 -1.83
C GLY A 120 -0.21 -4.62 -2.35
N VAL A 121 0.33 -5.52 -1.53
CA VAL A 121 1.49 -6.35 -1.85
C VAL A 121 1.22 -7.78 -1.41
N ASN A 122 1.28 -8.75 -2.31
CA ASN A 122 1.31 -10.16 -1.90
C ASN A 122 2.66 -10.45 -1.24
N ASN A 123 2.67 -11.11 -0.08
CA ASN A 123 3.92 -11.59 0.54
C ASN A 123 4.73 -12.44 -0.46
N GLY A 124 4.07 -13.26 -1.28
CA GLY A 124 4.66 -14.00 -2.39
C GLY A 124 5.52 -13.19 -3.36
N LEU A 125 5.25 -11.90 -3.59
CA LEU A 125 6.09 -11.05 -4.46
C LEU A 125 7.55 -11.03 -4.00
N LEU A 126 7.79 -11.01 -2.68
CA LEU A 126 9.13 -11.00 -2.10
C LEU A 126 9.90 -12.31 -2.37
N MET A 127 9.20 -13.42 -2.67
CA MET A 127 9.85 -14.67 -3.07
C MET A 127 10.42 -14.62 -4.49
N TYR A 128 9.71 -13.97 -5.42
CA TYR A 128 10.12 -13.92 -6.81
C TYR A 128 11.12 -12.81 -7.10
N ALA A 129 10.96 -11.62 -6.51
CA ALA A 129 12.02 -10.61 -6.52
C ALA A 129 13.27 -11.13 -5.79
N GLN A 130 14.44 -10.79 -6.31
CA GLN A 130 15.74 -11.30 -5.87
C GLN A 130 16.63 -10.20 -5.27
N THR A 131 16.48 -8.94 -5.71
CA THR A 131 17.06 -7.74 -5.06
C THR A 131 15.95 -6.76 -4.63
N GLU A 132 16.31 -5.78 -3.80
CA GLU A 132 15.36 -4.78 -3.32
C GLU A 132 14.86 -3.90 -4.47
N ASP A 133 15.72 -3.60 -5.45
CA ASP A 133 15.42 -2.86 -6.69
C ASP A 133 14.31 -3.53 -7.53
N GLU A 134 14.24 -4.87 -7.52
CA GLU A 134 13.23 -5.64 -8.25
C GLU A 134 11.87 -5.61 -7.54
N LEU A 135 11.85 -5.54 -6.20
CA LEU A 135 10.64 -5.25 -5.43
C LEU A 135 10.23 -3.79 -5.64
N ALA A 136 11.19 -2.86 -5.50
CA ALA A 136 11.01 -1.43 -5.70
C ALA A 136 10.47 -1.13 -7.10
N THR A 137 10.90 -1.85 -8.13
CA THR A 137 10.36 -1.76 -9.51
C THR A 137 8.85 -1.89 -9.53
N VAL A 138 8.31 -2.92 -8.87
CA VAL A 138 6.86 -3.18 -8.87
C VAL A 138 6.14 -2.13 -8.05
N LEU A 139 6.68 -1.73 -6.90
CA LEU A 139 6.11 -0.66 -6.07
C LEU A 139 6.11 0.69 -6.79
N ALA A 140 7.18 1.03 -7.52
CA ALA A 140 7.30 2.24 -8.33
C ALA A 140 6.33 2.25 -9.53
N HIS A 141 6.01 1.09 -10.11
CA HIS A 141 4.96 0.93 -11.13
C HIS A 141 3.57 1.24 -10.55
N GLU A 142 3.25 0.72 -9.36
CA GLU A 142 2.00 1.00 -8.68
C GLU A 142 1.88 2.46 -8.21
N ILE A 143 2.98 3.06 -7.73
CA ILE A 143 3.07 4.50 -7.45
C ILE A 143 2.94 5.34 -8.73
N ALA A 144 3.39 4.83 -9.89
CA ALA A 144 3.14 5.45 -11.18
C ALA A 144 1.65 5.40 -11.58
N HIS A 145 0.94 4.30 -11.32
CA HIS A 145 -0.52 4.23 -11.51
C HIS A 145 -1.29 5.23 -10.64
N LEU A 146 -0.88 5.44 -9.38
CA LEU A 146 -1.45 6.45 -8.49
C LEU A 146 -1.15 7.87 -8.96
N SER A 147 0.14 8.19 -9.17
CA SER A 147 0.58 9.56 -9.50
C SER A 147 0.02 10.05 -10.84
N GLN A 148 -0.09 9.14 -11.82
CA GLN A 148 -0.69 9.41 -13.12
C GLN A 148 -2.22 9.17 -13.15
N ARG A 149 -2.85 8.88 -11.99
CA ARG A 149 -4.30 8.70 -11.78
C ARG A 149 -4.95 7.79 -12.84
N HIS A 150 -4.32 6.66 -13.14
CA HIS A 150 -4.78 5.74 -14.20
C HIS A 150 -6.18 5.16 -13.92
N PHE A 151 -6.55 4.95 -12.65
CA PHE A 151 -7.91 4.61 -12.26
C PHE A 151 -8.91 5.69 -12.70
N SER A 152 -8.65 6.95 -12.33
CA SER A 152 -9.59 8.06 -12.51
C SER A 152 -9.79 8.38 -13.99
N ARG A 153 -8.70 8.37 -14.77
CA ARG A 153 -8.77 8.53 -16.23
C ARG A 153 -9.48 7.33 -16.90
N ARG A 154 -9.34 6.10 -16.40
CA ARG A 154 -10.11 4.92 -16.86
C ARG A 154 -11.61 5.04 -16.55
N VAL A 155 -11.97 5.52 -15.36
CA VAL A 155 -13.35 5.78 -14.94
C VAL A 155 -14.01 6.85 -15.82
N GLU A 156 -13.31 7.95 -16.08
CA GLU A 156 -13.76 9.01 -17.00
C GLU A 156 -13.96 8.47 -18.43
N PHE A 157 -12.99 7.70 -18.94
CA PHE A 157 -13.05 7.05 -20.25
C PHE A 157 -14.24 6.07 -20.38
N GLN A 158 -14.51 5.27 -19.34
CA GLN A 158 -15.64 4.34 -19.30
C GLN A 158 -16.99 5.06 -19.23
N LYS A 159 -17.12 6.08 -18.36
CA LYS A 159 -18.32 6.93 -18.22
C LYS A 159 -18.71 7.59 -19.54
N ASN A 160 -17.74 7.94 -20.37
CA ASN A 160 -17.96 8.52 -21.69
C ASN A 160 -18.41 7.50 -22.76
N GLN A 161 -18.44 6.20 -22.44
CA GLN A 161 -18.97 5.14 -23.31
C GLN A 161 -20.28 4.52 -22.81
N GLN A 162 -20.43 4.31 -21.49
CA GLN A 162 -21.63 3.73 -20.87
C GLN A 162 -21.85 4.28 -19.44
N PRO A 163 -23.10 4.30 -18.93
CA PRO A 163 -23.38 4.65 -17.53
C PRO A 163 -22.67 3.68 -16.58
N LEU A 164 -21.96 4.23 -15.61
CA LEU A 164 -21.11 3.47 -14.67
C LEU A 164 -21.86 3.09 -13.39
N ASN A 165 -21.71 1.85 -12.94
CA ASN A 165 -22.03 1.42 -11.58
C ASN A 165 -20.72 1.30 -10.79
N LEU A 166 -20.55 2.13 -9.76
CA LEU A 166 -19.31 2.20 -8.98
C LEU A 166 -19.14 1.00 -8.02
N ALA A 167 -20.18 0.65 -7.27
CA ALA A 167 -20.15 -0.49 -6.34
C ALA A 167 -19.79 -1.81 -7.07
N ALA A 168 -20.38 -2.06 -8.24
CA ALA A 168 -20.05 -3.21 -9.09
C ALA A 168 -18.57 -3.18 -9.56
N MET A 169 -18.01 -2.00 -9.81
CA MET A 169 -16.60 -1.85 -10.19
C MET A 169 -15.66 -2.07 -8.99
N LEU A 170 -16.02 -1.62 -7.78
CA LEU A 170 -15.26 -1.88 -6.55
C LEU A 170 -15.19 -3.38 -6.24
N ALA A 171 -16.33 -4.08 -6.32
CA ALA A 171 -16.37 -5.54 -6.19
C ALA A 171 -15.50 -6.25 -7.25
N GLY A 172 -15.51 -5.74 -8.49
CA GLY A 172 -14.60 -6.20 -9.54
C GLY A 172 -13.12 -6.04 -9.20
N PHE A 173 -12.72 -4.96 -8.53
CA PHE A 173 -11.33 -4.79 -8.08
C PHE A 173 -10.94 -5.74 -6.93
N VAL A 174 -11.84 -6.04 -5.99
CA VAL A 174 -11.55 -7.04 -4.95
C VAL A 174 -11.32 -8.42 -5.57
N LEU A 175 -12.15 -8.82 -6.54
CA LEU A 175 -11.97 -10.08 -7.27
C LEU A 175 -10.64 -10.14 -8.04
N LEU A 176 -10.26 -9.05 -8.74
CA LEU A 176 -9.01 -8.97 -9.50
C LEU A 176 -7.75 -8.95 -8.63
N ALA A 177 -7.85 -8.45 -7.40
CA ALA A 177 -6.78 -8.40 -6.40
C ALA A 177 -6.76 -9.60 -5.43
N ALA A 178 -7.62 -10.60 -5.69
CA ALA A 178 -7.74 -11.85 -4.94
C ALA A 178 -7.58 -13.09 -5.84
N GLY A 179 -6.87 -12.96 -6.97
CA GLY A 179 -6.62 -14.05 -7.92
C GLY A 179 -7.82 -14.47 -8.78
N GLY A 180 -8.96 -13.79 -8.70
CA GLY A 180 -10.19 -14.12 -9.40
C GLY A 180 -10.17 -13.72 -10.87
N GLY A 181 -10.27 -14.71 -11.78
CA GLY A 181 -10.47 -14.42 -13.20
C GLY A 181 -10.46 -15.64 -14.11
N GLU A 182 -11.63 -16.03 -14.60
CA GLU A 182 -11.95 -16.44 -15.99
C GLU A 182 -13.36 -17.05 -16.08
N ALA A 183 -14.37 -16.23 -16.44
CA ALA A 183 -15.71 -16.71 -16.78
C ALA A 183 -16.44 -15.74 -17.74
N GLY A 184 -16.89 -16.24 -18.89
CA GLY A 184 -17.89 -15.56 -19.73
C GLY A 184 -17.38 -14.62 -20.83
N MET A 185 -16.80 -15.16 -21.90
CA MET A 185 -16.58 -14.43 -23.17
C MET A 185 -17.06 -15.26 -24.37
N ALA A 186 -18.31 -15.05 -24.80
CA ALA A 186 -18.89 -15.67 -25.99
C ALA A 186 -19.79 -14.67 -26.74
N ALA A 187 -19.74 -14.70 -28.08
CA ALA A 187 -20.57 -13.89 -28.99
C ALA A 187 -20.53 -12.35 -28.77
N LEU A 188 -19.37 -11.73 -28.99
CA LEU A 188 -19.26 -10.26 -29.10
C LEU A 188 -19.79 -9.75 -30.46
N SER A 189 -20.52 -8.64 -30.44
CA SER A 189 -20.78 -7.84 -31.65
C SER A 189 -19.55 -7.02 -32.07
N ALA A 190 -19.51 -6.57 -33.33
CA ALA A 190 -18.41 -5.72 -33.84
C ALA A 190 -18.24 -4.41 -33.05
N ALA A 191 -19.32 -3.83 -32.53
CA ALA A 191 -19.27 -2.64 -31.68
C ALA A 191 -18.62 -2.93 -30.31
N GLN A 192 -18.97 -4.07 -29.67
CA GLN A 192 -18.32 -4.51 -28.44
C GLN A 192 -16.85 -4.87 -28.65
N ALA A 193 -16.50 -5.51 -29.78
CA ALA A 193 -15.12 -5.79 -30.14
C ALA A 193 -14.28 -4.50 -30.34
N ALA A 194 -14.85 -3.47 -30.96
CA ALA A 194 -14.20 -2.17 -31.12
C ALA A 194 -14.02 -1.43 -29.77
N ALA A 195 -15.03 -1.47 -28.89
CA ALA A 195 -14.92 -0.93 -27.54
C ALA A 195 -13.85 -1.67 -26.72
N GLN A 196 -13.80 -3.00 -26.84
CA GLN A 196 -12.80 -3.85 -26.16
C GLN A 196 -11.38 -3.55 -26.65
N ASP A 197 -11.13 -3.46 -27.96
CA ASP A 197 -9.81 -3.08 -28.48
C ASP A 197 -9.41 -1.65 -28.06
N SER A 198 -10.37 -0.71 -28.05
CA SER A 198 -10.14 0.65 -27.54
C SER A 198 -9.70 0.65 -26.07
N ALA A 199 -10.40 -0.10 -25.20
CA ALA A 199 -10.03 -0.27 -23.80
C ALA A 199 -8.68 -1.00 -23.60
N LEU A 200 -8.39 -2.01 -24.43
CA LEU A 200 -7.11 -2.73 -24.40
C LEU A 200 -5.93 -1.86 -24.88
N ARG A 201 -6.13 -0.98 -25.89
CA ARG A 201 -5.14 0.02 -26.29
C ARG A 201 -4.89 1.02 -25.17
N TYR A 202 -5.96 1.51 -24.54
CA TYR A 202 -5.90 2.45 -23.44
C TYR A 202 -5.15 1.88 -22.21
N SER A 203 -5.41 0.62 -21.86
CA SER A 203 -4.64 -0.10 -20.84
C SER A 203 -3.15 -0.20 -21.22
N ARG A 204 -2.83 -0.60 -22.46
CA ARG A 204 -1.42 -0.69 -22.91
C ARG A 204 -0.68 0.66 -22.91
N SER A 205 -1.36 1.79 -23.16
CA SER A 205 -0.74 3.11 -23.02
C SER A 205 -0.49 3.49 -21.55
N ASN A 206 -1.39 3.13 -20.64
CA ASN A 206 -1.22 3.36 -19.21
C ASN A 206 -0.05 2.53 -18.66
N GLU A 207 0.10 1.28 -19.10
CA GLU A 207 1.24 0.43 -18.72
C GLU A 207 2.59 1.02 -19.18
N ALA A 208 2.69 1.51 -20.42
CA ALA A 208 3.92 2.14 -20.91
C ALA A 208 4.20 3.52 -20.28
N GLU A 209 3.16 4.24 -19.84
CA GLU A 209 3.29 5.45 -19.03
C GLU A 209 3.78 5.11 -17.61
N ALA A 210 3.24 4.05 -17.00
CA ALA A 210 3.65 3.58 -15.68
C ALA A 210 5.08 3.03 -15.68
N ASP A 211 5.47 2.19 -16.67
CA ASP A 211 6.84 1.70 -16.86
C ASP A 211 7.85 2.88 -16.86
N ARG A 212 7.57 3.91 -17.67
CA ARG A 212 8.41 5.10 -17.83
C ARG A 212 8.52 5.93 -16.55
N VAL A 213 7.41 6.14 -15.84
CA VAL A 213 7.36 6.98 -14.63
C VAL A 213 7.89 6.24 -13.40
N GLY A 214 7.66 4.92 -13.32
CA GLY A 214 8.22 4.04 -12.30
C GLY A 214 9.74 3.98 -12.41
N MET A 215 10.30 3.72 -13.61
CA MET A 215 11.76 3.72 -13.81
C MET A 215 12.42 5.07 -13.50
N GLN A 216 11.76 6.20 -13.76
CA GLN A 216 12.24 7.52 -13.33
C GLN A 216 12.24 7.63 -11.80
N THR A 217 11.16 7.18 -11.15
CA THR A 217 11.03 7.18 -9.68
C THR A 217 12.08 6.29 -9.01
N LEU A 218 12.44 5.13 -9.60
CA LEU A 218 13.55 4.29 -9.13
C LEU A 218 14.87 5.05 -9.15
N ALA A 219 15.23 5.61 -10.31
CA ALA A 219 16.48 6.33 -10.51
C ALA A 219 16.59 7.55 -9.59
N ASP A 220 15.50 8.30 -9.44
CA ASP A 220 15.44 9.47 -8.57
C ASP A 220 15.57 9.08 -7.09
N ALA A 221 15.05 7.92 -6.68
CA ALA A 221 15.20 7.33 -5.34
C ALA A 221 16.49 6.50 -5.14
N GLY A 222 17.37 6.44 -6.14
CA GLY A 222 18.67 5.78 -6.06
C GLY A 222 18.69 4.26 -6.29
N PHE A 223 17.55 3.60 -6.56
CA PHE A 223 17.49 2.18 -6.92
C PHE A 223 18.00 1.92 -8.35
N ASP A 224 18.46 0.70 -8.64
CA ASP A 224 18.95 0.34 -9.97
C ASP A 224 17.83 0.27 -11.03
N PRO A 225 17.83 1.11 -12.08
CA PRO A 225 16.83 1.05 -13.14
C PRO A 225 17.00 -0.18 -14.06
N HIS A 226 18.15 -0.86 -14.03
CA HIS A 226 18.35 -2.13 -14.76
C HIS A 226 17.63 -3.32 -14.09
N ALA A 227 17.22 -3.19 -12.84
CA ALA A 227 16.34 -4.15 -12.17
C ALA A 227 14.94 -4.26 -12.81
N ALA A 228 14.46 -3.19 -13.45
CA ALA A 228 13.12 -3.18 -14.05
C ALA A 228 12.93 -4.21 -15.19
N PRO A 229 13.79 -4.26 -16.25
CA PRO A 229 13.74 -5.34 -17.22
C PRO A 229 14.04 -6.71 -16.59
N ALA A 230 14.94 -6.81 -15.60
CA ALA A 230 15.25 -8.09 -14.94
C ALA A 230 14.02 -8.69 -14.21
N MET A 231 13.28 -7.87 -13.46
CA MET A 231 12.05 -8.32 -12.80
C MET A 231 10.96 -8.70 -13.79
N PHE A 232 10.78 -7.93 -14.87
CA PHE A 232 9.83 -8.28 -15.94
C PHE A 232 10.22 -9.59 -16.66
N GLU A 233 11.51 -9.79 -16.97
CA GLU A 233 12.02 -11.05 -17.52
C GLU A 233 11.73 -12.23 -16.59
N ARG A 234 11.86 -12.05 -15.27
CA ARG A 234 11.54 -13.09 -14.28
C ARG A 234 10.04 -13.35 -14.13
N MET A 235 9.18 -12.33 -14.21
CA MET A 235 7.72 -12.50 -14.29
C MET A 235 7.32 -13.30 -15.54
N LEU A 236 7.93 -12.99 -16.69
CA LEU A 236 7.73 -13.72 -17.94
C LEU A 236 8.31 -15.15 -17.87
N GLN A 237 9.41 -15.36 -17.16
CA GLN A 237 9.97 -16.69 -16.90
C GLN A 237 9.01 -17.51 -16.03
N ALA A 238 8.45 -16.92 -14.97
CA ALA A 238 7.49 -17.59 -14.09
C ALA A 238 6.26 -18.10 -14.87
N THR A 239 5.71 -17.32 -15.82
CA THR A 239 4.56 -17.78 -16.63
C THR A 239 4.88 -19.04 -17.44
N ARG A 240 6.09 -19.12 -18.00
CA ARG A 240 6.53 -20.21 -18.89
C ARG A 240 6.66 -21.54 -18.17
N TYR A 241 7.05 -21.53 -16.88
CA TYR A 241 7.14 -22.75 -16.06
C TYR A 241 5.85 -23.09 -15.30
N ALA A 242 4.90 -22.16 -15.17
CA ALA A 242 3.71 -22.33 -14.33
C ALA A 242 2.59 -23.22 -14.91
N GLY A 243 2.76 -23.77 -16.12
CA GLY A 243 1.94 -24.89 -16.63
C GLY A 243 0.49 -24.54 -16.98
N GLY A 244 0.27 -23.86 -18.10
CA GLY A 244 -1.03 -23.77 -18.79
C GLY A 244 -2.07 -22.81 -18.20
N ASN A 245 -2.29 -22.83 -16.88
CA ASN A 245 -3.41 -22.12 -16.24
C ASN A 245 -3.03 -21.13 -15.12
N ARG A 246 -1.73 -20.86 -14.93
CA ARG A 246 -1.20 -19.99 -13.86
C ARG A 246 -0.37 -18.84 -14.42
N VAL A 247 -1.00 -17.98 -15.20
CA VAL A 247 -0.48 -16.62 -15.43
C VAL A 247 -0.44 -15.91 -14.06
N PRO A 248 0.70 -15.36 -13.62
CA PRO A 248 0.79 -14.60 -12.38
C PRO A 248 -0.25 -13.49 -12.32
N GLU A 249 -0.80 -13.27 -11.13
CA GLU A 249 -1.95 -12.40 -10.92
C GLU A 249 -1.68 -10.96 -11.40
N PHE A 250 -0.48 -10.43 -11.09
CA PHE A 250 0.02 -9.16 -11.61
C PHE A 250 -0.10 -9.01 -13.13
N LEU A 251 0.13 -10.09 -13.89
CA LEU A 251 0.12 -10.06 -15.35
C LEU A 251 -1.29 -10.14 -15.96
N ARG A 252 -2.32 -10.36 -15.14
CA ARG A 252 -3.74 -10.24 -15.54
C ARG A 252 -4.20 -8.78 -15.52
N THR A 253 -3.76 -8.00 -14.52
CA THR A 253 -4.03 -6.56 -14.40
C THR A 253 -3.03 -5.70 -15.20
N HIS A 254 -1.77 -6.15 -15.30
CA HIS A 254 -0.65 -5.48 -15.97
C HIS A 254 -0.05 -6.36 -17.08
N PRO A 255 -0.68 -6.47 -18.26
CA PRO A 255 -0.20 -7.34 -19.34
C PRO A 255 1.23 -7.01 -19.78
N LEU A 256 2.15 -7.91 -19.47
CA LEU A 256 3.55 -7.81 -19.90
C LEU A 256 3.71 -8.33 -21.33
N SER A 257 4.63 -7.71 -22.08
CA SER A 257 4.96 -8.11 -23.45
C SER A 257 6.45 -7.93 -23.72
N GLU A 258 6.98 -8.62 -24.71
CA GLU A 258 8.38 -8.50 -25.13
C GLU A 258 8.73 -7.05 -25.55
N ASN A 259 7.73 -6.29 -26.04
CA ASN A 259 7.86 -4.85 -26.31
C ASN A 259 8.08 -4.01 -25.04
N ARG A 260 7.40 -4.32 -23.92
CA ARG A 260 7.64 -3.64 -22.64
C ARG A 260 9.03 -3.95 -22.10
N ILE A 261 9.46 -5.22 -22.14
CA ILE A 261 10.82 -5.63 -21.76
C ILE A 261 11.87 -4.96 -22.64
N ALA A 262 11.62 -4.81 -23.94
CA ALA A 262 12.52 -4.10 -24.85
C ALA A 262 12.55 -2.58 -24.55
N ASP A 263 11.42 -1.95 -24.24
CA ASP A 263 11.35 -0.54 -23.88
C ASP A 263 12.03 -0.25 -22.53
N THR A 264 11.74 -1.01 -21.47
CA THR A 264 12.42 -0.85 -20.18
C THR A 264 13.92 -1.11 -20.29
N ARG A 265 14.36 -2.14 -21.03
CA ARG A 265 15.80 -2.36 -21.27
C ARG A 265 16.46 -1.25 -22.11
N ASN A 266 15.72 -0.60 -23.00
CA ASN A 266 16.22 0.58 -23.72
C ASN A 266 16.27 1.84 -22.83
N ARG A 267 15.33 1.99 -21.88
CA ARG A 267 15.35 3.07 -20.87
C ARG A 267 16.45 2.89 -19.84
N ALA A 268 16.71 1.66 -19.39
CA ALA A 268 17.72 1.37 -18.37
C ALA A 268 19.11 1.86 -18.79
N ARG A 269 19.45 1.71 -20.09
CA ARG A 269 20.68 2.23 -20.73
C ARG A 269 20.85 3.76 -20.73
N LEU A 270 19.83 4.53 -20.31
CA LEU A 270 19.95 5.98 -20.10
C LEU A 270 20.52 6.32 -18.72
N TYR A 271 20.56 5.34 -17.82
CA TYR A 271 21.08 5.45 -16.46
C TYR A 271 22.41 4.69 -16.34
N PRO A 272 23.32 5.10 -15.44
CA PRO A 272 24.52 4.32 -15.14
C PRO A 272 24.13 2.94 -14.59
N GLU A 273 24.91 1.92 -14.92
CA GLU A 273 24.83 0.62 -14.24
C GLU A 273 25.27 0.79 -12.78
N GLN A 274 24.43 0.36 -11.83
CA GLN A 274 24.80 0.30 -10.42
C GLN A 274 25.32 -1.10 -10.06
N PRO A 275 26.20 -1.24 -9.05
CA PRO A 275 26.50 -2.55 -8.48
C PRO A 275 25.22 -3.13 -7.85
N ALA A 276 24.91 -4.40 -8.16
CA ALA A 276 23.75 -5.08 -7.58
C ALA A 276 24.00 -5.40 -6.08
N GLU A 277 23.65 -4.47 -5.19
CA GLU A 277 23.83 -4.65 -3.76
C GLU A 277 22.79 -5.63 -3.19
N THR A 278 23.26 -6.60 -2.39
CA THR A 278 22.37 -7.53 -1.70
C THR A 278 21.93 -6.92 -0.37
N SER A 279 20.91 -6.06 -0.42
CA SER A 279 20.28 -5.47 0.77
C SER A 279 19.91 -6.55 1.79
N LEU A 280 20.59 -6.52 2.95
CA LEU A 280 20.35 -7.47 4.02
C LEU A 280 18.93 -7.33 4.58
N ASN A 281 18.45 -6.10 4.77
CA ASN A 281 17.09 -5.80 5.24
C ASN A 281 16.05 -6.52 4.37
N TYR A 282 16.19 -6.40 3.04
CA TYR A 282 15.30 -7.08 2.11
C TYR A 282 15.39 -8.60 2.24
N GLN A 283 16.60 -9.19 2.24
CA GLN A 283 16.74 -10.65 2.36
C GLN A 283 16.20 -11.18 3.71
N LEU A 284 16.31 -10.41 4.81
CA LEU A 284 15.69 -10.75 6.10
C LEU A 284 14.16 -10.76 6.01
N MET A 285 13.55 -9.79 5.32
CA MET A 285 12.09 -9.80 5.08
C MET A 285 11.65 -10.94 4.16
N ARG A 286 12.46 -11.30 3.14
CA ARG A 286 12.25 -12.54 2.37
C ARG A 286 12.29 -13.76 3.31
N ALA A 287 13.24 -13.84 4.23
CA ALA A 287 13.31 -14.94 5.19
C ALA A 287 12.08 -15.00 6.12
N ARG A 288 11.47 -13.87 6.51
CA ARG A 288 10.16 -13.88 7.21
C ARG A 288 9.06 -14.47 6.33
N VAL A 289 8.96 -14.01 5.08
CA VAL A 289 7.99 -14.51 4.09
C VAL A 289 8.15 -16.01 3.79
N VAL A 290 9.37 -16.55 3.77
CA VAL A 290 9.61 -17.99 3.62
C VAL A 290 8.96 -18.79 4.75
N ASN A 291 9.01 -18.31 6.00
CA ASN A 291 8.38 -18.96 7.14
C ASN A 291 6.85 -18.85 7.05
N GLN A 292 6.33 -17.64 6.81
CA GLN A 292 4.89 -17.39 6.63
C GLN A 292 4.24 -18.29 5.58
N LEU A 293 4.95 -18.58 4.47
CA LEU A 293 4.45 -19.38 3.34
C LEU A 293 4.84 -20.87 3.41
N ALA A 294 5.41 -21.35 4.52
CA ALA A 294 5.68 -22.78 4.73
C ALA A 294 4.43 -23.51 5.27
N ASN A 295 4.24 -24.77 4.91
CA ASN A 295 3.10 -25.56 5.39
C ASN A 295 3.32 -26.04 6.84
N THR A 296 4.59 -26.20 7.26
CA THR A 296 4.98 -26.45 8.66
C THR A 296 6.32 -25.79 9.00
N PRO A 297 6.61 -25.52 10.28
CA PRO A 297 7.94 -25.05 10.71
C PRO A 297 9.07 -26.01 10.31
N GLU A 298 8.83 -27.33 10.32
CA GLU A 298 9.83 -28.33 9.89
C GLU A 298 10.18 -28.22 8.40
N GLU A 299 9.22 -27.85 7.54
CA GLU A 299 9.49 -27.57 6.12
C GLU A 299 10.41 -26.34 5.98
N ALA A 300 10.13 -25.27 6.74
CA ALA A 300 10.98 -24.08 6.76
C ALA A 300 12.39 -24.40 7.29
N VAL A 301 12.53 -25.19 8.36
CA VAL A 301 13.84 -25.62 8.89
C VAL A 301 14.63 -26.42 7.84
N GLN A 302 13.99 -27.35 7.13
CA GLN A 302 14.65 -28.11 6.06
C GLN A 302 15.06 -27.22 4.88
N LYS A 303 14.20 -26.28 4.49
CA LYS A 303 14.45 -25.32 3.40
C LYS A 303 15.64 -24.42 3.70
N PHE A 304 15.73 -23.83 4.90
CA PHE A 304 16.86 -22.97 5.26
C PHE A 304 18.16 -23.74 5.47
N ARG A 305 18.13 -24.95 6.03
CA ARG A 305 19.33 -25.82 6.10
C ARG A 305 19.87 -26.13 4.70
N SER A 306 18.99 -26.48 3.76
CA SER A 306 19.33 -26.68 2.34
C SER A 306 19.89 -25.41 1.67
N GLU A 307 19.39 -24.22 2.03
CA GLU A 307 19.95 -22.95 1.53
C GLU A 307 21.35 -22.65 2.11
N LEU A 308 21.59 -22.95 3.39
CA LEU A 308 22.88 -22.77 4.09
C LEU A 308 23.95 -23.78 3.65
N ASP A 309 23.57 -25.04 3.42
CA ASP A 309 24.44 -26.11 2.86
C ASP A 309 24.76 -25.87 1.37
N GLY A 310 23.92 -25.09 0.68
CA GLY A 310 23.95 -24.87 -0.77
C GLY A 310 24.54 -23.52 -1.17
N ASN A 311 23.76 -22.73 -1.91
CA ASN A 311 24.14 -21.40 -2.39
C ASN A 311 23.10 -20.36 -1.96
N SER A 312 23.16 -19.97 -0.68
CA SER A 312 22.35 -18.92 -0.09
C SER A 312 22.56 -17.57 -0.77
N ARG A 313 21.48 -16.81 -1.07
CA ARG A 313 21.63 -15.44 -1.60
C ARG A 313 22.18 -14.47 -0.56
N SER A 314 21.78 -14.67 0.69
CA SER A 314 22.45 -14.09 1.86
C SER A 314 22.46 -15.16 2.94
N HIS A 315 23.65 -15.68 3.26
CA HIS A 315 23.84 -16.71 4.28
C HIS A 315 23.30 -16.25 5.64
N GLU A 316 23.45 -14.96 5.93
CA GLU A 316 22.98 -14.29 7.14
C GLU A 316 21.46 -14.19 7.23
N ALA A 317 20.78 -13.99 6.08
CA ALA A 317 19.32 -14.03 6.03
C ALA A 317 18.77 -15.46 6.04
N ALA A 318 19.46 -16.43 5.43
CA ALA A 318 19.11 -17.84 5.52
C ALA A 318 19.26 -18.36 6.97
N GLN A 319 20.29 -17.93 7.69
CA GLN A 319 20.48 -18.25 9.11
C GLN A 319 19.41 -17.58 9.98
N TYR A 320 19.09 -16.30 9.76
CA TYR A 320 17.95 -15.65 10.42
C TYR A 320 16.61 -16.36 10.15
N GLY A 321 16.38 -16.81 8.92
CA GLY A 321 15.22 -17.60 8.54
C GLY A 321 15.15 -18.95 9.27
N LEU A 322 16.30 -19.61 9.45
CA LEU A 322 16.43 -20.83 10.24
C LEU A 322 16.15 -20.58 11.73
N VAL A 323 16.60 -19.45 12.30
CA VAL A 323 16.29 -19.04 13.68
C VAL A 323 14.78 -18.95 13.90
N MET A 324 14.05 -18.29 12.99
CA MET A 324 12.59 -18.23 13.04
C MET A 324 11.96 -19.62 12.94
N ALA A 325 12.33 -20.40 11.93
CA ALA A 325 11.79 -21.74 11.69
C ALA A 325 12.01 -22.69 12.89
N LEU A 326 13.18 -22.63 13.52
CA LEU A 326 13.49 -23.41 14.73
C LEU A 326 12.69 -22.92 15.95
N THR A 327 12.46 -21.61 16.07
CA THR A 327 11.64 -21.03 17.16
C THR A 327 10.18 -21.48 17.05
N GLU A 328 9.62 -21.42 15.84
CA GLU A 328 8.25 -21.89 15.55
C GLU A 328 8.12 -23.42 15.70
N ALA A 329 9.17 -24.19 15.37
CA ALA A 329 9.26 -25.62 15.64
C ALA A 329 9.52 -25.97 17.14
N GLY A 330 9.55 -24.98 18.04
CA GLY A 330 9.83 -25.17 19.48
C GLY A 330 11.28 -25.54 19.83
N ARG A 331 12.17 -25.60 18.83
CA ARG A 331 13.60 -25.98 18.94
C ARG A 331 14.46 -24.77 19.33
N THR A 332 14.03 -24.10 20.39
CA THR A 332 14.54 -22.80 20.86
C THR A 332 16.03 -22.80 21.23
N ASP A 333 16.59 -23.95 21.64
CA ASP A 333 18.03 -24.07 21.91
C ASP A 333 18.88 -24.09 20.64
N GLU A 334 18.42 -24.74 19.57
CA GLU A 334 19.06 -24.62 18.25
C GLU A 334 18.84 -23.20 17.69
N ALA A 335 17.65 -22.62 17.85
CA ALA A 335 17.37 -21.25 17.39
C ALA A 335 18.30 -20.21 18.03
N ALA A 336 18.59 -20.34 19.33
CA ALA A 336 19.53 -19.44 20.02
C ALA A 336 20.96 -19.59 19.50
N LEU A 337 21.43 -20.82 19.27
CA LEU A 337 22.78 -21.08 18.74
C LEU A 337 22.97 -20.55 17.31
N GLU A 338 21.94 -20.64 16.46
CA GLU A 338 21.97 -20.05 15.12
C GLU A 338 21.92 -18.51 15.17
N LEU A 339 21.20 -17.93 16.15
CA LEU A 339 21.13 -16.48 16.33
C LEU A 339 22.45 -15.90 16.82
N ASP A 340 23.14 -16.55 17.76
CA ASP A 340 24.49 -16.15 18.21
C ASP A 340 25.49 -16.05 17.03
N GLY A 341 25.33 -16.89 16.00
CA GLY A 341 26.15 -16.90 14.78
C GLY A 341 26.05 -15.63 13.93
N ILE A 342 24.90 -14.93 13.96
CA ILE A 342 24.70 -13.65 13.25
C ILE A 342 24.74 -12.44 14.19
N TRP A 343 24.37 -12.61 15.46
CA TRP A 343 24.22 -11.54 16.46
C TRP A 343 25.46 -10.66 16.58
N SER A 344 26.65 -11.26 16.59
CA SER A 344 27.93 -10.56 16.79
C SER A 344 28.27 -9.52 15.70
N LYS A 345 27.63 -9.58 14.53
CA LYS A 345 27.85 -8.67 13.40
C LYS A 345 27.11 -7.34 13.55
N ASP A 346 25.85 -7.41 13.99
CA ASP A 346 24.99 -6.25 14.24
C ASP A 346 24.07 -6.48 15.47
N PRO A 347 24.60 -6.35 16.70
CA PRO A 347 23.80 -6.46 17.93
C PRO A 347 22.74 -5.35 18.11
N SER A 348 22.65 -4.39 17.18
CA SER A 348 21.70 -3.28 17.23
C SER A 348 20.43 -3.53 16.41
N ARG A 349 20.50 -4.52 15.52
CA ARG A 349 19.50 -4.91 14.54
C ARG A 349 18.15 -5.25 15.16
N LEU A 350 17.10 -4.66 14.61
CA LEU A 350 15.74 -4.79 15.13
C LEU A 350 15.21 -6.21 14.98
N GLU A 351 15.45 -6.82 13.83
CA GLU A 351 15.03 -8.16 13.44
C GLU A 351 15.63 -9.23 14.37
N TYR A 352 16.89 -9.07 14.79
CA TYR A 352 17.58 -9.99 15.69
C TYR A 352 17.11 -9.84 17.13
N ILE A 353 16.93 -8.60 17.60
CA ILE A 353 16.40 -8.33 18.94
C ILE A 353 14.96 -8.84 19.10
N ILE A 354 14.16 -8.80 18.03
CA ILE A 354 12.82 -9.40 18.02
C ILE A 354 12.91 -10.94 18.01
N ALA A 355 13.79 -11.55 17.21
CA ALA A 355 13.97 -13.00 17.22
C ALA A 355 14.46 -13.53 18.58
N ASP A 356 15.42 -12.86 19.22
CA ASP A 356 15.90 -13.16 20.58
C ASP A 356 14.76 -13.10 21.63
N ALA A 357 13.89 -12.09 21.52
CA ALA A 357 12.71 -11.98 22.37
C ALA A 357 11.63 -13.04 22.05
N GLU A 358 11.45 -13.43 20.79
CA GLU A 358 10.51 -14.47 20.36
C GLU A 358 10.99 -15.87 20.79
N ILE A 359 12.30 -16.13 20.79
CA ILE A 359 12.93 -17.32 21.42
C ILE A 359 12.63 -17.36 22.92
N ASP A 360 12.84 -16.25 23.65
CA ASP A 360 12.58 -16.19 25.10
C ASP A 360 11.09 -16.37 25.43
N ILE A 361 10.17 -15.86 24.59
CA ILE A 361 8.73 -16.13 24.71
C ILE A 361 8.44 -17.62 24.47
N ALA A 362 9.03 -18.23 23.44
CA ALA A 362 8.84 -19.64 23.10
C ALA A 362 9.43 -20.59 24.16
N ARG A 363 10.50 -20.18 24.86
CA ARG A 363 11.05 -20.85 26.06
C ARG A 363 10.18 -20.74 27.32
N ASN A 364 9.06 -20.02 27.26
CA ASN A 364 8.24 -19.64 28.42
C ASN A 364 9.03 -18.79 29.44
N GLU A 365 9.93 -17.92 28.97
CA GLU A 365 10.62 -16.87 29.72
C GLU A 365 10.13 -15.45 29.35
N PRO A 366 8.81 -15.16 29.22
CA PRO A 366 8.32 -13.91 28.62
C PRO A 366 8.69 -12.64 29.40
N GLY A 367 8.98 -12.73 30.71
CA GLY A 367 9.48 -11.60 31.49
C GLY A 367 10.88 -11.13 31.09
N LYS A 368 11.74 -12.05 30.62
CA LYS A 368 13.10 -11.78 30.12
C LYS A 368 13.03 -11.09 28.76
N ALA A 369 12.17 -11.59 27.87
CA ALA A 369 11.82 -10.93 26.62
C ALA A 369 11.27 -9.50 26.87
N ALA A 370 10.35 -9.35 27.82
CA ALA A 370 9.77 -8.06 28.18
C ALA A 370 10.84 -7.08 28.70
N GLU A 371 11.79 -7.52 29.54
CA GLU A 371 12.87 -6.66 30.02
C GLU A 371 13.77 -6.18 28.86
N LYS A 372 14.24 -7.11 28.01
CA LYS A 372 15.07 -6.80 26.83
C LYS A 372 14.40 -5.77 25.93
N LEU A 373 13.13 -5.99 25.60
CA LEU A 373 12.35 -5.10 24.73
C LEU A 373 12.08 -3.75 25.40
N ALA A 374 11.77 -3.70 26.70
CA ALA A 374 11.64 -2.45 27.45
C ALA A 374 12.94 -1.64 27.48
N GLN A 375 14.11 -2.30 27.59
CA GLN A 375 15.41 -1.64 27.48
C GLN A 375 15.66 -1.09 26.07
N ARG A 376 15.25 -1.82 25.01
CA ARG A 376 15.39 -1.37 23.61
C ARG A 376 14.43 -0.23 23.24
N LEU A 377 13.19 -0.25 23.74
CA LEU A 377 12.17 0.78 23.53
C LEU A 377 12.58 2.13 24.15
N LYS A 378 13.34 2.15 25.26
CA LYS A 378 13.93 3.40 25.80
C LYS A 378 14.86 4.12 24.80
N ARG A 379 15.38 3.41 23.78
CA ARG A 379 16.22 3.98 22.71
C ARG A 379 15.46 4.25 21.41
N SER A 380 14.30 3.64 21.21
CA SER A 380 13.42 3.87 20.05
C SER A 380 11.94 3.90 20.47
N PRO A 381 11.50 4.97 21.17
CA PRO A 381 10.13 5.04 21.69
C PRO A 381 9.08 5.04 20.58
N GLY A 382 8.08 4.17 20.67
CA GLY A 382 6.98 4.08 19.71
C GLY A 382 7.32 3.38 18.38
N ASN A 383 8.52 2.81 18.23
CA ASN A 383 8.81 1.87 17.12
C ASN A 383 7.81 0.71 17.18
N HIS A 384 7.13 0.44 16.07
CA HIS A 384 5.93 -0.37 16.09
C HIS A 384 6.20 -1.87 16.29
N PRO A 385 7.17 -2.51 15.60
CA PRO A 385 7.53 -3.90 15.84
C PRO A 385 7.97 -4.18 17.28
N LEU A 386 8.87 -3.36 17.86
CA LEU A 386 9.26 -3.51 19.28
C LEU A 386 8.05 -3.40 20.20
N THR A 387 7.14 -2.46 19.94
CA THR A 387 5.98 -2.21 20.80
C THR A 387 4.99 -3.36 20.75
N MET A 388 4.74 -3.94 19.57
CA MET A 388 3.89 -5.11 19.40
C MET A 388 4.48 -6.35 20.08
N THR A 389 5.75 -6.67 19.83
CA THR A 389 6.42 -7.82 20.47
C THR A 389 6.54 -7.63 21.99
N TYR A 390 6.74 -6.39 22.48
CA TYR A 390 6.76 -6.08 23.90
C TYR A 390 5.40 -6.29 24.57
N ALA A 391 4.31 -5.86 23.93
CA ALA A 391 2.97 -6.12 24.43
C ALA A 391 2.63 -7.62 24.44
N ARG A 392 3.05 -8.39 23.41
CA ARG A 392 2.95 -9.86 23.40
C ARG A 392 3.73 -10.48 24.58
N ALA A 393 4.96 -10.02 24.85
CA ALA A 393 5.77 -10.47 25.98
C ALA A 393 5.10 -10.16 27.34
N LEU A 394 4.67 -8.92 27.57
CA LEU A 394 3.96 -8.49 28.78
C LEU A 394 2.68 -9.31 29.00
N MET A 395 1.88 -9.53 27.95
CA MET A 395 0.66 -10.35 28.02
C MET A 395 0.95 -11.79 28.45
N ARG A 396 1.97 -12.43 27.86
CA ARG A 396 2.43 -13.77 28.26
C ARG A 396 3.01 -13.80 29.68
N ASN A 397 3.63 -12.70 30.12
CA ASN A 397 4.15 -12.49 31.47
C ASN A 397 3.06 -12.09 32.51
N GLN A 398 1.77 -12.23 32.16
CA GLN A 398 0.61 -11.89 33.00
C GLN A 398 0.50 -10.40 33.39
N GLN A 399 1.23 -9.51 32.72
CA GLN A 399 1.27 -8.07 32.96
C GLN A 399 0.30 -7.30 32.03
N ALA A 400 -0.94 -7.79 31.93
CA ALA A 400 -1.94 -7.30 30.99
C ALA A 400 -2.23 -5.80 31.11
N HIS A 401 -2.32 -5.25 32.32
CA HIS A 401 -2.48 -3.80 32.53
C HIS A 401 -1.35 -2.95 31.93
N VAL A 402 -0.12 -3.45 31.92
CA VAL A 402 1.03 -2.75 31.34
C VAL A 402 1.02 -2.87 29.81
N ALA A 403 0.64 -4.05 29.29
CA ALA A 403 0.44 -4.24 27.86
C ALA A 403 -0.70 -3.34 27.32
N GLU A 404 -1.74 -3.11 28.12
CA GLU A 404 -2.85 -2.22 27.77
C GLU A 404 -2.38 -0.77 27.61
N GLU A 405 -1.68 -0.21 28.60
CA GLU A 405 -1.14 1.16 28.54
C GLU A 405 -0.25 1.35 27.30
N VAL A 406 0.65 0.39 27.05
CA VAL A 406 1.56 0.36 25.89
C VAL A 406 0.79 0.38 24.56
N LEU A 407 -0.25 -0.44 24.42
CA LEU A 407 -1.03 -0.55 23.18
C LEU A 407 -2.01 0.61 23.00
N VAL A 408 -2.56 1.18 24.08
CA VAL A 408 -3.39 2.41 24.05
C VAL A 408 -2.56 3.62 23.62
N GLU A 409 -1.28 3.70 23.96
CA GLU A 409 -0.40 4.74 23.41
C GLU A 409 0.01 4.45 21.95
N GLN A 410 0.10 3.18 21.53
CA GLN A 410 0.47 2.83 20.16
C GLN A 410 -0.69 2.97 19.16
N SER A 411 -1.95 2.71 19.57
CA SER A 411 -3.13 2.87 18.71
C SER A 411 -3.28 4.30 18.19
N LYS A 412 -2.86 5.30 18.98
CA LYS A 412 -2.80 6.72 18.57
C LYS A 412 -1.82 6.99 17.42
N ARG A 413 -0.84 6.11 17.19
CA ARG A 413 0.17 6.21 16.11
C ARG A 413 -0.18 5.31 14.92
N LYS A 414 -0.71 4.12 15.18
CA LYS A 414 -1.06 3.09 14.20
C LYS A 414 -2.56 2.76 14.22
N ALA A 415 -3.39 3.80 14.09
CA ALA A 415 -4.84 3.69 14.23
C ALA A 415 -5.52 2.80 13.16
N ASN A 416 -4.87 2.57 12.01
CA ASN A 416 -5.42 1.83 10.87
C ASN A 416 -4.86 0.40 10.72
N ASP A 417 -4.05 -0.05 11.69
CA ASP A 417 -3.54 -1.42 11.83
C ASP A 417 -4.54 -2.32 12.59
N PRO A 418 -5.10 -3.36 11.95
CA PRO A 418 -5.99 -4.30 12.64
C PRO A 418 -5.29 -5.17 13.69
N GLY A 419 -4.01 -5.54 13.50
CA GLY A 419 -3.27 -6.42 14.39
C GLY A 419 -3.12 -5.83 15.80
N LEU A 420 -2.82 -4.53 15.87
CA LEU A 420 -2.81 -3.77 17.12
C LEU A 420 -4.16 -3.76 17.82
N TRP A 421 -5.27 -3.47 17.11
CA TRP A 421 -6.60 -3.46 17.74
C TRP A 421 -7.05 -4.85 18.22
N TYR A 422 -6.69 -5.91 17.49
CA TYR A 422 -6.89 -7.28 17.93
C TYR A 422 -6.11 -7.61 19.21
N LEU A 423 -4.80 -7.30 19.24
CA LEU A 423 -3.97 -7.56 20.41
C LEU A 423 -4.40 -6.71 21.62
N LEU A 424 -4.77 -5.44 21.41
CA LEU A 424 -5.27 -4.56 22.46
C LEU A 424 -6.59 -5.07 23.03
N ALA A 425 -7.49 -5.59 22.21
CA ALA A 425 -8.71 -6.24 22.68
C ALA A 425 -8.42 -7.45 23.58
N GLU A 426 -7.58 -8.40 23.16
CA GLU A 426 -7.28 -9.59 23.97
C GLU A 426 -6.58 -9.21 25.29
N VAL A 427 -5.66 -8.24 25.24
CA VAL A 427 -5.02 -7.68 26.44
C VAL A 427 -6.03 -7.01 27.38
N GLN A 428 -7.02 -6.29 26.86
CA GLN A 428 -8.08 -5.65 27.67
C GLN A 428 -9.07 -6.67 28.26
N GLY A 429 -9.28 -7.80 27.60
CA GLY A 429 -9.98 -8.95 28.20
C GLY A 429 -9.23 -9.51 29.40
N LEU A 430 -7.90 -9.61 29.30
CA LEU A 430 -7.03 -10.12 30.38
C LEU A 430 -6.80 -9.10 31.51
N SER A 431 -6.85 -7.79 31.23
CA SER A 431 -6.78 -6.72 32.24
C SER A 431 -8.12 -6.49 32.96
N GLY A 432 -9.21 -7.08 32.47
CA GLY A 432 -10.56 -6.85 32.98
C GLY A 432 -11.20 -5.54 32.53
N ASN A 433 -10.58 -4.77 31.62
CA ASN A 433 -11.22 -3.60 31.01
C ASN A 433 -12.24 -4.02 29.93
N ILE A 434 -13.38 -4.54 30.37
CA ILE A 434 -14.42 -5.08 29.47
C ILE A 434 -15.03 -3.99 28.56
N VAL A 435 -15.06 -2.72 29.00
CA VAL A 435 -15.51 -1.59 28.16
C VAL A 435 -14.50 -1.36 27.03
N GLY A 436 -13.20 -1.26 27.37
CA GLY A 436 -12.11 -1.10 26.41
C GLY A 436 -12.04 -2.25 25.41
N LEU A 437 -12.09 -3.51 25.89
CA LEU A 437 -12.17 -4.74 25.09
C LEU A 437 -13.19 -4.62 23.96
N HIS A 438 -14.42 -4.21 24.28
CA HIS A 438 -15.49 -4.07 23.30
C HIS A 438 -15.25 -2.89 22.33
N GLN A 439 -14.66 -1.79 22.79
CA GLN A 439 -14.28 -0.69 21.89
C GLN A 439 -13.16 -1.11 20.92
N SER A 440 -12.11 -1.77 21.40
CA SER A 440 -10.99 -2.24 20.57
C SER A 440 -11.40 -3.32 19.58
N ARG A 441 -12.29 -4.25 19.97
CA ARG A 441 -12.90 -5.20 19.02
C ARG A 441 -13.77 -4.49 17.97
N ALA A 442 -14.45 -3.41 18.32
CA ALA A 442 -15.20 -2.63 17.34
C ALA A 442 -14.27 -1.97 16.30
N GLU A 443 -13.15 -1.38 16.72
CA GLU A 443 -12.16 -0.80 15.78
C GLU A 443 -11.55 -1.87 14.86
N PHE A 444 -11.21 -3.04 15.40
CA PHE A 444 -10.79 -4.20 14.58
C PHE A 444 -11.84 -4.57 13.52
N PHE A 445 -13.11 -4.69 13.90
CA PHE A 445 -14.19 -5.01 12.95
C PHE A 445 -14.45 -3.88 11.95
N ILE A 446 -14.32 -2.61 12.35
CA ILE A 446 -14.42 -1.42 11.47
C ILE A 446 -13.32 -1.43 10.40
N LEU A 447 -12.07 -1.72 10.78
CA LEU A 447 -10.94 -1.78 9.84
C LEU A 447 -11.02 -2.95 8.85
N ASN A 448 -11.68 -4.04 9.25
CA ASN A 448 -11.93 -5.20 8.40
C ASN A 448 -13.34 -5.21 7.76
N GLY A 449 -14.08 -4.09 7.78
CA GLY A 449 -15.38 -3.96 7.11
C GLY A 449 -16.54 -4.78 7.69
N ILE A 450 -16.37 -5.42 8.85
CA ILE A 450 -17.40 -6.26 9.50
C ILE A 450 -18.28 -5.38 10.40
N LEU A 451 -18.94 -4.39 9.80
CA LEU A 451 -19.63 -3.31 10.52
C LEU A 451 -20.73 -3.80 11.49
N ASP A 452 -21.43 -4.88 11.17
CA ASP A 452 -22.44 -5.48 12.04
C ASP A 452 -21.87 -6.04 13.34
N GLU A 453 -20.66 -6.60 13.32
CA GLU A 453 -19.98 -7.03 14.55
C GLU A 453 -19.44 -5.83 15.32
N ALA A 454 -18.91 -4.80 14.64
CA ALA A 454 -18.51 -3.56 15.29
C ALA A 454 -19.68 -2.90 16.05
N GLU A 455 -20.86 -2.82 15.42
CA GLU A 455 -22.07 -2.28 16.04
C GLU A 455 -22.50 -3.10 17.27
N LYS A 456 -22.41 -4.44 17.20
CA LYS A 456 -22.68 -5.32 18.36
C LYS A 456 -21.71 -5.05 19.50
N GLN A 457 -20.40 -4.97 19.22
CA GLN A 457 -19.38 -4.68 20.25
C GLN A 457 -19.60 -3.31 20.89
N LEU A 458 -19.83 -2.26 20.10
CA LEU A 458 -20.13 -0.91 20.63
C LEU A 458 -21.41 -0.92 21.49
N ASN A 459 -22.44 -1.67 21.11
CA ASN A 459 -23.66 -1.83 21.92
C ASN A 459 -23.43 -2.63 23.22
N TYR A 460 -22.43 -3.51 23.29
CA TYR A 460 -22.02 -4.14 24.55
C TYR A 460 -21.23 -3.14 25.44
N ALA A 461 -20.28 -2.40 24.86
CA ALA A 461 -19.56 -1.33 25.57
C ALA A 461 -20.54 -0.29 26.17
N LEU A 462 -21.54 0.14 25.39
CA LEU A 462 -22.52 1.15 25.81
C LEU A 462 -23.36 0.71 27.02
N LYS A 463 -23.70 -0.58 27.12
CA LYS A 463 -24.45 -1.14 28.26
C LYS A 463 -23.64 -1.17 29.55
N LEU A 464 -22.31 -1.25 29.44
CA LEU A 464 -21.39 -1.28 30.57
C LEU A 464 -20.94 0.14 30.98
N ALA A 465 -20.78 1.06 30.02
CA ALA A 465 -20.29 2.42 30.25
C ALA A 465 -21.33 3.40 30.87
N THR A 466 -22.48 2.92 31.33
CA THR A 466 -23.66 3.75 31.69
C THR A 466 -23.46 4.82 32.78
N GLN A 467 -22.38 4.73 33.57
CA GLN A 467 -22.01 5.72 34.60
C GLN A 467 -20.89 6.68 34.15
N ASP A 468 -20.25 6.41 33.01
CA ASP A 468 -19.22 7.25 32.37
C ASP A 468 -19.85 7.99 31.19
N TYR A 469 -20.28 9.24 31.43
CA TYR A 469 -20.85 10.10 30.39
C TYR A 469 -19.87 10.40 29.24
N PRO A 470 -18.60 10.78 29.46
CA PRO A 470 -17.60 10.92 28.40
C PRO A 470 -17.44 9.68 27.51
N THR A 471 -17.34 8.48 28.08
CA THR A 471 -17.16 7.24 27.30
C THR A 471 -18.45 6.82 26.61
N THR A 472 -19.60 6.96 27.27
CA THR A 472 -20.93 6.82 26.66
C THR A 472 -21.08 7.70 25.41
N ALA A 473 -20.71 8.99 25.51
CA ALA A 473 -20.80 9.92 24.38
C ALA A 473 -19.87 9.55 23.21
N LYS A 474 -18.66 9.06 23.49
CA LYS A 474 -17.72 8.54 22.47
C LYS A 474 -18.29 7.31 21.77
N ILE A 475 -18.82 6.34 22.52
CA ILE A 475 -19.41 5.11 21.95
C ILE A 475 -20.64 5.47 21.09
N GLN A 476 -21.49 6.40 21.55
CA GLN A 476 -22.63 6.88 20.77
C GLN A 476 -22.23 7.64 19.50
N GLN A 477 -21.09 8.36 19.49
CA GLN A 477 -20.54 8.91 18.24
C GLN A 477 -20.04 7.79 17.34
N ARG A 478 -19.28 6.82 17.87
CA ARG A 478 -18.73 5.74 17.05
C ARG A 478 -19.81 4.85 16.41
N LEU A 479 -20.96 4.69 17.08
CA LEU A 479 -22.15 4.06 16.50
C LEU A 479 -22.75 4.85 15.33
N ARG A 480 -22.66 6.19 15.32
CA ARG A 480 -23.01 7.01 14.15
C ARG A 480 -21.99 6.84 13.03
N ASP A 481 -20.69 6.92 13.33
CA ASP A 481 -19.64 6.69 12.35
C ASP A 481 -19.80 5.34 11.63
N VAL A 482 -20.21 4.28 12.35
CA VAL A 482 -20.47 2.94 11.79
C VAL A 482 -21.70 2.92 10.88
N ALA A 483 -22.75 3.68 11.20
CA ALA A 483 -23.91 3.83 10.32
C ALA A 483 -23.57 4.61 9.04
N ASP A 484 -22.83 5.72 9.17
CA ASP A 484 -22.35 6.53 8.05
C ASP A 484 -21.42 5.72 7.12
N LEU A 485 -20.55 4.88 7.69
CA LEU A 485 -19.70 3.93 6.95
C LEU A 485 -20.50 2.82 6.24
N ARG A 486 -21.64 2.39 6.82
CA ARG A 486 -22.51 1.38 6.19
C ARG A 486 -23.20 1.96 4.96
N GLU A 487 -23.76 3.18 5.06
CA GLU A 487 -24.34 3.88 3.90
C GLU A 487 -23.29 4.10 2.77
N GLN A 488 -22.05 4.43 3.13
CA GLN A 488 -20.92 4.55 2.19
C GLN A 488 -20.44 3.22 1.58
N MET A 489 -20.85 2.07 2.10
CA MET A 489 -20.54 0.73 1.57
C MET A 489 -21.68 0.13 0.75
N GLU A 490 -22.91 0.66 0.86
CA GLU A 490 -24.11 0.17 0.18
C GLU A 490 -24.47 0.97 -1.09
N GLY A 491 -23.92 2.18 -1.29
CA GLY A 491 -24.16 3.09 -2.42
C GLY A 491 -23.15 3.03 -3.57
#